data_AF-A0AAV2RGZ5-F1
#
_entry.id   AF-A0AAV2RGZ5-F1
#
_cell.length_a   1.000
_cell.length_b   1.000
_cell.length_c   1.000
_cell.angle_alpha   90.00
_cell.angle_beta   90.00
_cell.angle_gamma   90.00
#
_symmetry.space_group_name_H-M   'P 1'
#
loop_
_entity.id
_entity.type
_entity.pdbx_description
1 polymer ?
#
loop_
_entity_poly.entity_id
_entity_poly.type
_entity_poly.pdbx_seq_one_letter_code
_entity_poly.pdbx_strand_id
1 'polypeptide(L)'
;GLYGPLCSKRCECENEGTCDPRTGQCRCQPGFHGDNCQNICNKGSFGAGCQGECLCGQYGCHHHTGKCLCPAGYMGLNCLQACPARRFGFGCEKICQCHNGATCDSISGHCTCRPGWLGPTCELKD
;
A
#
# COMPACT_ATOMS: atom_id res chain seq x y z
N GLY A 1 -1.53 -24.49 -13.52
CA GLY A 1 -1.89 -24.95 -14.89
C GLY A 1 -0.99 -26.09 -15.31
N LEU A 2 -1.23 -26.66 -16.50
CA LEU A 2 -0.37 -27.66 -17.13
C LEU A 2 0.15 -27.10 -18.46
N TYR A 3 1.32 -27.56 -18.92
CA TYR A 3 1.93 -27.14 -20.17
C TYR A 3 2.61 -28.30 -20.93
N GLY A 4 2.99 -28.03 -22.17
CA GLY A 4 3.68 -28.96 -23.05
C GLY A 4 2.74 -29.92 -23.77
N PRO A 5 3.28 -30.84 -24.58
CA PRO A 5 2.49 -31.83 -25.31
C PRO A 5 1.59 -32.60 -24.35
N LEU A 6 0.31 -32.72 -24.72
CA LEU A 6 -0.72 -33.42 -23.95
C LEU A 6 -0.88 -32.92 -22.50
N CYS A 7 -0.51 -31.67 -22.20
CA CYS A 7 -0.57 -31.10 -20.85
C CYS A 7 0.21 -31.94 -19.80
N SER A 8 1.32 -32.55 -20.22
CA SER A 8 2.06 -33.51 -19.41
C SER A 8 2.89 -32.90 -18.27
N LYS A 9 3.20 -31.60 -18.32
CA LYS A 9 4.04 -30.92 -17.32
C LYS A 9 3.22 -29.95 -16.48
N ARG A 10 3.60 -29.80 -15.21
CA ARG A 10 2.98 -28.83 -14.28
C ARG A 10 3.64 -27.47 -14.41
N CYS A 11 2.83 -26.42 -14.41
CA CYS A 11 3.35 -25.06 -14.28
C CYS A 11 3.71 -24.73 -12.84
N GLU A 12 4.89 -24.12 -12.65
CA GLU A 12 5.50 -23.83 -11.35
C GLU A 12 5.55 -22.31 -11.06
N CYS A 13 4.64 -21.54 -11.65
CA CYS A 13 4.56 -20.10 -11.40
C CYS A 13 4.01 -19.81 -9.99
N GLU A 14 4.71 -18.96 -9.24
CA GLU A 14 4.30 -18.43 -7.94
C GLU A 14 3.49 -17.13 -8.09
N ASN A 15 3.00 -16.60 -6.96
CA ASN A 15 2.34 -15.28 -6.87
C ASN A 15 1.24 -15.07 -7.92
N GLU A 16 0.39 -16.09 -8.07
CA GLU A 16 -0.76 -16.10 -9.01
C GLU A 16 -0.35 -15.89 -10.48
N GLY A 17 0.90 -16.19 -10.81
CA GLY A 17 1.42 -16.20 -12.16
C GLY A 17 0.73 -17.24 -13.04
N THR A 18 0.51 -16.89 -14.30
CA THR A 18 -0.05 -17.79 -15.31
C THR A 18 1.07 -18.30 -16.21
N CYS A 19 1.03 -19.56 -16.65
CA CYS A 19 2.01 -20.09 -17.60
C CYS A 19 1.47 -20.16 -19.02
N ASP A 20 2.35 -20.00 -19.99
CA ASP A 20 2.07 -20.35 -21.37
C ASP A 20 1.89 -21.89 -21.50
N PRO A 21 0.78 -22.38 -22.09
CA PRO A 21 0.47 -23.80 -22.13
C PRO A 21 1.37 -24.61 -23.08
N ARG A 22 2.15 -23.96 -23.96
CA ARG A 22 3.07 -24.65 -24.88
C ARG A 22 4.46 -24.77 -24.28
N THR A 23 4.97 -23.67 -23.75
CA THR A 23 6.37 -23.53 -23.29
C THR A 23 6.54 -23.70 -21.79
N GLY A 24 5.49 -23.43 -21.01
CA GLY A 24 5.55 -23.39 -19.55
C GLY A 24 6.06 -22.07 -18.98
N GLN A 25 6.45 -21.11 -19.83
CA GLN A 25 6.97 -19.81 -19.39
C GLN A 25 5.93 -19.05 -18.56
N CYS A 26 6.34 -18.52 -17.42
CA CYS A 26 5.46 -17.76 -16.55
C CYS A 26 5.28 -16.32 -17.05
N ARG A 27 4.03 -15.86 -16.97
CA ARG A 27 3.61 -14.47 -17.07
C ARG A 27 3.20 -14.02 -15.68
N CYS A 28 4.01 -13.15 -15.10
CA CYS A 28 3.84 -12.69 -13.73
C CYS A 28 2.73 -11.66 -13.59
N GLN A 29 2.08 -11.68 -12.43
CA GLN A 29 1.20 -10.59 -12.03
C GLN A 29 2.02 -9.31 -11.81
N PRO A 30 1.38 -8.12 -11.91
CA PRO A 30 2.02 -6.87 -11.55
C PRO A 30 2.65 -6.94 -10.17
N GLY A 31 3.84 -6.37 -10.01
CA GLY A 31 4.57 -6.38 -8.74
C GLY A 31 5.47 -7.58 -8.51
N PHE A 32 5.55 -8.53 -9.46
CA PHE A 32 6.42 -9.69 -9.39
C PHE A 32 7.27 -9.88 -10.65
N HIS A 33 8.41 -10.54 -10.50
CA HIS A 33 9.33 -10.89 -11.57
C HIS A 33 10.13 -12.18 -11.27
N GLY A 34 11.00 -12.56 -12.20
CA GLY A 34 11.75 -13.83 -12.16
C GLY A 34 11.05 -14.91 -13.00
N ASP A 35 11.78 -15.98 -13.30
CA ASP A 35 11.32 -17.02 -14.23
C ASP A 35 10.04 -17.72 -13.77
N ASN A 36 9.86 -17.82 -12.45
CA ASN A 36 8.68 -18.41 -11.80
C ASN A 36 7.86 -17.36 -11.05
N CYS A 37 8.08 -16.06 -11.27
CA CYS A 37 7.39 -14.98 -10.57
C CYS A 37 7.60 -14.94 -9.05
N GLN A 38 8.70 -15.52 -8.57
CA GLN A 38 9.00 -15.68 -7.15
C GLN A 38 9.49 -14.38 -6.47
N ASN A 39 9.97 -13.41 -7.26
CA ASN A 39 10.56 -12.19 -6.72
C ASN A 39 9.54 -11.04 -6.74
N ILE A 40 9.44 -10.31 -5.63
CA ILE A 40 8.74 -9.02 -5.57
C ILE A 40 9.60 -7.96 -6.28
N CYS A 41 8.98 -6.98 -6.93
CA CYS A 41 9.71 -5.85 -7.50
C CYS A 41 10.63 -5.18 -6.49
N ASN A 42 11.85 -4.89 -6.92
CA ASN A 42 12.84 -4.19 -6.11
C ASN A 42 12.34 -2.80 -5.71
N LYS A 43 12.85 -2.29 -4.59
CA LYS A 43 12.57 -0.93 -4.12
C LYS A 43 12.84 0.08 -5.24
N GLY A 44 11.85 0.90 -5.56
CA GLY A 44 11.92 1.87 -6.65
C GLY A 44 11.23 1.42 -7.94
N SER A 45 10.74 0.18 -8.01
CA SER A 45 10.04 -0.36 -9.17
C SER A 45 8.67 -0.96 -8.82
N PHE A 46 7.75 -0.97 -9.77
CA PHE A 46 6.40 -1.52 -9.60
C PHE A 46 5.77 -1.98 -10.93
N GLY A 47 4.62 -2.63 -10.86
CA GLY A 47 3.79 -2.97 -12.01
C GLY A 47 4.25 -4.24 -12.74
N ALA A 48 3.69 -4.50 -13.92
CA ALA A 48 3.99 -5.69 -14.71
C ALA A 48 5.48 -5.75 -15.09
N GLY A 49 6.15 -6.85 -14.73
CA GLY A 49 7.59 -7.02 -14.96
C GLY A 49 8.48 -5.96 -14.29
N CYS A 50 7.96 -5.24 -13.28
CA CYS A 50 8.69 -4.19 -12.56
C CYS A 50 9.22 -3.06 -13.44
N GLN A 51 8.51 -2.74 -14.53
CA GLN A 51 8.91 -1.71 -15.48
C GLN A 51 8.50 -0.29 -15.06
N GLY A 52 7.57 -0.15 -14.11
CA GLY A 52 7.17 1.15 -13.57
C GLY A 52 8.17 1.66 -12.54
N GLU A 53 8.44 2.97 -12.52
CA GLU A 53 9.37 3.63 -11.60
C GLU A 53 8.63 4.38 -10.49
N CYS A 54 9.00 4.14 -9.23
CA CYS A 54 8.39 4.82 -8.08
C CYS A 54 8.76 6.31 -8.05
N LEU A 55 7.78 7.21 -8.16
CA LEU A 55 7.97 8.67 -8.06
C LEU A 55 7.73 9.20 -6.63
N CYS A 56 8.32 8.53 -5.64
CA CYS A 56 8.05 8.77 -4.21
C CYS A 56 9.17 9.51 -3.46
N GLY A 57 10.15 10.06 -4.18
CA GLY A 57 11.33 10.68 -3.58
C GLY A 57 12.11 9.67 -2.72
N GLN A 58 12.29 9.97 -1.44
CA GLN A 58 12.98 9.08 -0.51
C GLN A 58 12.13 7.90 0.01
N TYR A 59 10.81 7.91 -0.25
CA TYR A 59 9.87 6.91 0.24
C TYR A 59 9.74 5.71 -0.72
N GLY A 60 9.39 4.55 -0.17
CA GLY A 60 9.06 3.37 -0.97
C GLY A 60 7.69 3.50 -1.63
N CYS A 61 7.43 2.67 -2.64
CA CYS A 61 6.10 2.56 -3.25
C CYS A 61 5.61 1.11 -3.25
N HIS A 62 4.30 0.96 -3.36
CA HIS A 62 3.66 -0.34 -3.43
C HIS A 62 3.99 -1.02 -4.76
N HIS A 63 4.60 -2.20 -4.70
CA HIS A 63 5.13 -2.90 -5.87
C HIS A 63 4.08 -3.24 -6.95
N HIS A 64 2.79 -3.33 -6.61
CA HIS A 64 1.75 -3.54 -7.64
C HIS A 64 1.32 -2.24 -8.34
N THR A 65 1.17 -1.15 -7.58
CA THR A 65 0.39 0.02 -8.00
C THR A 65 1.22 1.29 -8.18
N GLY A 66 2.43 1.33 -7.62
CA GLY A 66 3.25 2.54 -7.61
C GLY A 66 2.83 3.58 -6.57
N LYS A 67 1.76 3.32 -5.78
CA LYS A 67 1.32 4.24 -4.72
C LYS A 67 2.39 4.37 -3.66
N CYS A 68 2.75 5.61 -3.31
CA CYS A 68 3.76 5.85 -2.28
C CYS A 68 3.30 5.38 -0.90
N LEU A 69 4.23 4.78 -0.17
CA LEU A 69 4.08 4.35 1.20
C LEU A 69 4.43 5.53 2.11
N CYS A 70 3.48 6.44 2.29
CA CYS A 70 3.71 7.67 3.01
C CYS A 70 3.75 7.48 4.53
N PRO A 71 4.66 8.18 5.24
CA PRO A 71 4.75 8.11 6.69
C PRO A 71 3.48 8.67 7.34
N ALA A 72 3.30 8.37 8.62
CA ALA A 72 2.17 8.90 9.38
C ALA A 72 2.14 10.44 9.36
N GLY A 73 0.95 11.01 9.17
CA GLY A 73 0.77 12.45 9.04
C GLY A 73 0.90 13.00 7.61
N TYR A 74 1.29 12.16 6.63
CA TYR A 74 1.51 12.59 5.25
C TYR A 74 0.85 11.67 4.23
N MET A 75 0.52 12.25 3.07
CA MET A 75 -0.08 11.59 1.92
C MET A 75 0.31 12.27 0.60
N GLY A 76 -0.34 11.84 -0.49
CA GLY A 76 -0.14 12.38 -1.83
C GLY A 76 0.84 11.55 -2.66
N LEU A 77 1.09 12.01 -3.89
CA LEU A 77 1.89 11.28 -4.88
C LEU A 77 3.39 11.18 -4.54
N ASN A 78 3.88 11.97 -3.60
CA ASN A 78 5.29 12.00 -3.17
C ASN A 78 5.43 12.22 -1.65
N CYS A 79 4.34 12.03 -0.91
CA CYS A 79 4.30 12.16 0.55
C CYS A 79 4.66 13.54 1.11
N LEU A 80 4.47 14.60 0.32
CA LEU A 80 4.71 15.99 0.77
C LEU A 80 3.46 16.68 1.30
N GLN A 81 2.28 16.07 1.17
CA GLN A 81 1.03 16.67 1.63
C GLN A 81 0.73 16.21 3.05
N ALA A 82 0.51 17.14 3.99
CA ALA A 82 0.03 16.79 5.31
C ALA A 82 -1.38 16.17 5.25
N CYS A 83 -1.75 15.37 6.25
CA CYS A 83 -3.10 14.82 6.32
C CYS A 83 -4.16 15.93 6.34
N PRO A 84 -5.25 15.77 5.58
CA PRO A 84 -6.38 16.66 5.70
C PRO A 84 -7.01 16.51 7.09
N ALA A 85 -7.77 17.54 7.50
CA ALA A 85 -8.46 17.53 8.79
C ALA A 85 -9.29 16.25 8.99
N ARG A 86 -9.26 15.70 10.21
CA ARG A 86 -9.93 14.46 10.64
C ARG A 86 -9.36 13.16 10.04
N ARG A 87 -8.17 13.17 9.42
CA ARG A 87 -7.46 11.96 9.01
C ARG A 87 -6.09 11.86 9.68
N PHE A 88 -5.63 10.64 9.90
CA PHE A 88 -4.33 10.38 10.53
C PHE A 88 -3.69 9.06 10.08
N GLY A 89 -2.46 8.84 10.52
CA GLY A 89 -1.71 7.60 10.27
C GLY A 89 -1.04 7.57 8.88
N PHE A 90 -0.45 6.43 8.54
CA PHE A 90 0.24 6.22 7.26
C PHE A 90 -0.70 6.46 6.08
N GLY A 91 -0.27 7.28 5.13
CA GLY A 91 -1.10 7.66 3.98
C GLY A 91 -2.43 8.32 4.33
N CYS A 92 -2.62 8.77 5.58
CA CYS A 92 -3.86 9.38 6.09
C CYS A 92 -5.10 8.48 5.91
N GLU A 93 -4.91 7.16 5.97
CA GLU A 93 -5.96 6.18 5.68
C GLU A 93 -6.95 6.02 6.85
N LYS A 94 -6.60 6.45 8.06
CA LYS A 94 -7.47 6.39 9.25
C LYS A 94 -8.26 7.68 9.44
N ILE A 95 -9.44 7.56 10.04
CA ILE A 95 -10.34 8.68 10.36
C ILE A 95 -10.31 8.92 11.87
N CYS A 96 -10.14 10.18 12.27
CA CYS A 96 -10.16 10.58 13.67
C CYS A 96 -11.57 10.45 14.26
N GLN A 97 -11.64 9.98 15.50
CA GLN A 97 -12.90 9.82 16.24
C GLN A 97 -13.13 10.93 17.26
N CYS A 98 -12.46 12.08 17.13
CA CYS A 98 -12.57 13.17 18.08
C CYS A 98 -13.93 13.88 17.99
N HIS A 99 -14.57 14.09 19.14
CA HIS A 99 -15.88 14.74 19.26
C HIS A 99 -15.77 16.19 19.76
N ASN A 100 -16.90 16.90 19.76
CA ASN A 100 -17.07 18.21 20.40
C ASN A 100 -16.06 19.30 19.97
N GLY A 101 -15.63 19.25 18.70
CA GLY A 101 -14.71 20.23 18.13
C GLY A 101 -13.26 20.09 18.60
N ALA A 102 -12.90 18.94 19.18
CA ALA A 102 -11.53 18.59 19.51
C ALA A 102 -10.63 18.55 18.25
N THR A 103 -9.35 18.84 18.44
CA THR A 103 -8.34 18.68 17.39
C THR A 103 -7.83 17.25 17.39
N CYS A 104 -7.40 16.79 16.21
CA CYS A 104 -6.83 15.45 16.04
C CYS A 104 -5.40 15.57 15.54
N ASP A 105 -4.47 14.89 16.20
CA ASP A 105 -3.11 14.75 15.73
C ASP A 105 -3.04 13.86 14.48
N SER A 106 -2.46 14.36 13.39
CA SER A 106 -2.41 13.65 12.11
C SER A 106 -1.48 12.44 12.10
N ILE A 107 -0.59 12.31 13.08
CA ILE A 107 0.35 11.19 13.18
C ILE A 107 -0.30 10.03 13.93
N SER A 108 -0.75 10.29 15.16
CA SER A 108 -1.23 9.28 16.12
C SER A 108 -2.75 9.12 16.16
N GLY A 109 -3.51 10.13 15.72
CA GLY A 109 -4.97 10.18 15.86
C GLY A 109 -5.44 10.64 17.23
N HIS A 110 -4.53 11.05 18.12
CA HIS A 110 -4.86 11.50 19.47
C HIS A 110 -5.72 12.78 19.44
N CYS A 111 -6.72 12.82 20.32
CA CYS A 111 -7.64 13.94 20.42
C CYS A 111 -7.21 14.90 21.53
N THR A 112 -7.09 16.18 21.21
CA THR A 112 -6.94 17.23 22.23
C THR A 112 -8.28 17.91 22.45
N CYS A 113 -8.83 17.71 23.65
CA CYS A 113 -10.16 18.16 24.01
C CYS A 113 -10.21 19.67 24.21
N ARG A 114 -11.35 20.27 23.88
CA ARG A 114 -11.67 21.65 24.28
C ARG A 114 -11.96 21.68 25.78
N PRO A 115 -11.82 22.85 26.44
CA PRO A 115 -12.19 23.00 27.86
C PRO A 115 -13.61 22.48 28.14
N GLY A 116 -13.78 21.74 29.24
CA GLY A 116 -15.04 21.12 29.65
C GLY A 116 -15.38 19.78 28.97
N TRP A 117 -14.46 19.23 28.17
CA TRP A 117 -14.60 17.89 27.59
C TRP A 117 -13.43 16.98 27.98
N LEU A 118 -13.73 15.72 28.22
CA LEU A 118 -12.83 14.68 28.70
C LEU A 118 -13.03 13.37 27.92
N GLY A 119 -12.14 12.41 28.19
CA GLY A 119 -12.13 11.10 27.54
C GLY A 119 -11.17 11.04 26.35
N PRO A 120 -10.83 9.82 25.89
CA PRO A 120 -9.86 9.62 24.81
C PRO A 120 -10.35 10.18 23.46
N THR A 121 -11.66 10.34 23.29
CA THR A 121 -12.27 10.93 22.08
C THR A 121 -13.01 12.24 22.36
N CYS A 122 -12.87 12.81 23.56
CA CYS A 122 -13.50 14.07 23.98
C CYS A 122 -15.04 14.02 23.98
N GLU A 123 -15.62 12.87 24.28
CA GLU A 123 -17.05 12.59 24.26
C GLU A 123 -17.76 12.91 25.59
N LEU A 124 -17.01 12.97 26.70
CA LEU A 124 -17.55 13.17 28.04
C LEU A 124 -17.49 14.65 28.43
N LYS A 125 -18.55 15.17 29.04
CA LYS A 125 -18.56 16.53 29.60
C LYS A 125 -18.06 16.50 31.05
N ASP A 126 -17.17 17.43 31.39
CA ASP A 126 -16.69 17.68 32.77
C ASP A 126 -17.80 18.30 33.64
#